data_AF-A0A3P7IHI2-F1
#
_entry.id   AF-A0A3P7IHI2-F1
#
_cell.length_a   1.000
_cell.length_b   1.000
_cell.length_c   1.000
_cell.angle_alpha   90.00
_cell.angle_beta   90.00
_cell.angle_gamma   90.00
#
_symmetry.space_group_name_H-M   'P 1'
#
loop_
_entity.id
_entity.type
_entity.pdbx_description
1 polymer ?
#
loop_
_entity_poly.entity_id
_entity_poly.type
_entity_poly.pdbx_seq_one_letter_code
_entity_poly.pdbx_strand_id
1 'polypeptide(L)'
;MDWACGEALAFGSLLKEGTHVRLSGQDVERGTFSHRHHVLHDQTVDRKVYNPLNDLKEGQAEYTVCNSSLSEYAVLGFELGYSMVDPNSLVIWEAQFGDFANNAQCVIDQFVASGKYYDHFSTLLTLPIWFSPMK
;
A
#
# COMPACT_ATOMS: atom_id res chain seq x y z
N MET A 1 3.70 16.08 -14.20
CA MET A 1 3.10 15.14 -13.24
C MET A 1 4.18 14.12 -12.91
N ASP A 2 4.53 13.98 -11.64
CA ASP A 2 5.48 12.98 -11.18
C ASP A 2 4.73 11.69 -10.75
N TRP A 3 5.48 10.67 -10.34
CA TRP A 3 4.92 9.36 -10.00
C TRP A 3 3.98 9.42 -8.79
N ALA A 4 4.38 10.11 -7.73
CA ALA A 4 3.59 10.24 -6.50
C ALA A 4 2.29 11.01 -6.72
N CYS A 5 2.31 12.06 -7.55
CA CYS A 5 1.09 12.76 -7.92
C CYS A 5 0.14 11.86 -8.73
N GLY A 6 0.67 11.06 -9.66
CA GLY A 6 -0.13 10.08 -10.41
C GLY A 6 -0.76 9.02 -9.50
N GLU A 7 -0.01 8.50 -8.54
CA GLU A 7 -0.48 7.55 -7.52
C GLU A 7 -1.62 8.15 -6.69
N ALA A 8 -1.43 9.35 -6.13
CA ALA A 8 -2.45 10.02 -5.33
C ALA A 8 -3.73 10.32 -6.14
N LEU A 9 -3.61 10.66 -7.42
CA LEU A 9 -4.77 10.85 -8.31
C LEU A 9 -5.53 9.55 -8.55
N ALA A 10 -4.82 8.43 -8.76
CA ALA A 10 -5.43 7.12 -8.95
C ALA A 10 -6.15 6.63 -7.69
N PHE A 11 -5.53 6.80 -6.51
CA PHE A 11 -6.19 6.48 -5.24
C PHE A 11 -7.39 7.39 -5.01
N GLY A 12 -7.22 8.71 -5.20
CA GLY A 12 -8.28 9.68 -5.04
C GLY A 12 -9.51 9.44 -5.93
N SER A 13 -9.32 8.97 -7.17
CA SER A 13 -10.44 8.62 -8.05
C SER A 13 -11.20 7.40 -7.54
N LEU A 14 -10.49 6.34 -7.14
CA LEU A 14 -11.10 5.13 -6.58
C LEU A 14 -11.89 5.42 -5.31
N LEU A 15 -11.32 6.23 -4.42
CA LEU A 15 -11.98 6.63 -3.18
C LEU A 15 -13.29 7.39 -3.45
N LYS A 16 -13.29 8.28 -4.45
CA LYS A 16 -14.49 9.01 -4.86
C LYS A 16 -15.56 8.14 -5.52
N GLU A 17 -15.16 7.02 -6.13
CA GLU A 17 -16.06 6.04 -6.74
C GLU A 17 -16.62 5.03 -5.72
N GLY A 18 -16.14 5.05 -4.47
CA GLY A 18 -16.61 4.16 -3.42
C GLY A 18 -15.77 2.89 -3.24
N THR A 19 -14.60 2.82 -3.85
CA THR A 19 -13.65 1.71 -3.70
C THR A 19 -12.68 2.01 -2.56
N HIS A 20 -12.64 1.14 -1.55
CA HIS A 20 -11.69 1.26 -0.44
C HIS A 20 -10.26 1.09 -0.97
N VAL A 21 -9.31 1.91 -0.51
CA VAL A 21 -7.89 1.74 -0.86
C VAL A 21 -7.10 1.53 0.42
N ARG A 22 -6.38 0.40 0.47
CA ARG A 22 -5.51 0.02 1.58
C ARG A 22 -4.07 -0.09 1.12
N LEU A 23 -3.16 0.64 1.74
CA LEU A 23 -1.71 0.59 1.50
C LEU A 23 -0.99 0.21 2.79
N SER A 24 -0.23 -0.87 2.76
CA SER A 24 0.58 -1.33 3.88
C SER A 24 2.01 -1.62 3.46
N GLY A 25 2.93 -1.49 4.41
CA GLY A 25 4.34 -1.77 4.22
C GLY A 25 5.19 -0.93 5.15
N GLN A 26 6.50 -1.12 5.10
CA GLN A 26 7.42 -0.36 5.94
C GLN A 26 7.58 1.06 5.41
N ASP A 27 7.35 2.06 6.27
CA ASP A 27 7.46 3.50 5.97
C ASP A 27 6.58 4.00 4.79
N VAL A 28 5.52 3.28 4.44
CA VAL A 28 4.67 3.61 3.27
C VAL A 28 3.96 4.94 3.37
N GLU A 29 3.69 5.44 4.58
CA GLU A 29 3.01 6.72 4.80
C GLU A 29 3.81 7.91 4.22
N ARG A 30 5.13 7.89 4.41
CA ARG A 30 6.07 8.85 3.81
C ARG A 30 6.56 8.36 2.44
N GLY A 31 6.65 7.05 2.28
CA GLY A 31 7.39 6.36 1.24
C GLY A 31 8.88 6.25 1.59
N THR A 32 9.48 5.09 1.31
CA THR A 32 10.93 4.84 1.54
C THR A 32 11.80 5.95 0.95
N PHE A 33 11.47 6.40 -0.27
CA PHE A 33 12.20 7.46 -0.98
C PHE A 33 11.68 8.88 -0.71
N SER A 34 10.86 9.08 0.32
CA SER A 34 10.27 10.38 0.68
C SER A 34 9.55 11.08 -0.48
N HIS A 35 8.84 10.30 -1.29
CA HIS A 35 8.16 10.80 -2.49
C HIS A 35 6.65 10.93 -2.29
N ARG A 36 6.06 10.21 -1.32
CA ARG A 36 4.60 9.99 -1.24
C ARG A 36 3.90 10.94 -0.28
N HIS A 37 4.35 11.03 0.96
CA HIS A 37 3.79 11.93 1.98
C HIS A 37 2.25 11.90 2.10
N HIS A 38 1.64 10.71 2.12
CA HIS A 38 0.18 10.59 2.29
C HIS A 38 -0.28 10.90 3.72
N VAL A 39 0.62 10.77 4.70
CA VAL A 39 0.38 11.20 6.08
C VAL A 39 1.26 12.40 6.40
N LEU A 40 0.63 13.51 6.75
CA LEU A 40 1.29 14.74 7.17
C LEU A 40 1.34 14.78 8.69
N HIS A 41 2.53 14.92 9.26
CA HIS A 41 2.75 15.03 10.71
C HIS A 41 2.86 16.50 11.12
N ASP A 42 2.06 16.90 12.11
CA ASP A 42 2.14 18.24 12.71
C ASP A 42 3.49 18.38 13.44
N GLN A 43 4.22 19.44 13.13
CA GLN A 43 5.55 19.69 13.69
C GLN A 43 5.50 20.25 15.11
N THR A 44 4.35 20.75 15.54
CA THR A 44 4.18 21.43 16.83
C THR A 44 3.41 20.59 17.83
N VAL A 45 2.54 19.69 17.35
CA VAL A 45 1.72 18.81 18.19
C VAL A 45 2.14 17.37 17.95
N ASP A 46 2.67 16.74 19.00
CA ASP A 46 3.10 15.33 18.94
C ASP A 46 1.96 14.40 18.51
N ARG A 47 2.29 13.41 17.66
CA ARG A 47 1.38 12.37 17.12
C ARG A 47 0.14 12.87 16.37
N LYS A 48 0.02 14.17 16.12
CA LYS A 48 -1.07 14.68 15.31
C LYS A 48 -0.74 14.48 13.83
N VAL A 49 -1.63 13.77 13.16
CA VAL A 49 -1.47 13.41 11.74
C VAL A 49 -2.68 13.86 10.95
N TYR A 50 -2.46 14.14 9.67
CA TYR A 50 -3.50 14.50 8.71
C TYR A 50 -3.30 13.69 7.43
N ASN A 51 -4.37 13.07 6.94
CA ASN A 51 -4.34 12.28 5.71
C ASN A 51 -5.25 12.95 4.65
N PRO A 52 -4.69 13.71 3.70
CA PRO A 52 -5.47 14.47 2.72
C PRO A 52 -6.37 13.59 1.85
N LEU A 53 -6.03 12.31 1.65
CA LEU A 53 -6.81 11.41 0.81
C LEU A 53 -8.12 10.97 1.48
N ASN A 54 -8.29 11.17 2.79
CA ASN A 54 -9.56 10.93 3.48
C ASN A 54 -10.53 12.13 3.45
N ASP A 55 -10.09 13.30 2.97
CA ASP A 55 -10.86 14.56 2.97
C ASP A 55 -11.08 15.12 1.55
N LEU A 56 -11.34 14.25 0.56
CA LEU A 56 -11.55 14.65 -0.84
C LEU A 56 -13.02 14.95 -1.19
N LYS A 57 -13.98 14.25 -0.57
CA LYS A 57 -15.43 14.39 -0.79
C LYS A 57 -16.22 13.75 0.35
N GLU A 58 -17.32 14.36 0.76
CA GLU A 58 -18.27 13.72 1.68
C GLU A 58 -18.82 12.40 1.09
N GLY A 59 -18.80 11.33 1.90
CA GLY A 59 -19.25 9.99 1.50
C GLY A 59 -18.31 9.23 0.57
N GLN A 60 -17.06 9.68 0.41
CA GLN A 60 -16.02 8.87 -0.24
C GLN A 60 -15.72 7.57 0.55
N ALA A 61 -15.08 6.61 -0.11
CA ALA A 61 -14.51 5.45 0.58
C ALA A 61 -13.32 5.85 1.44
N GLU A 62 -13.06 5.03 2.46
CA GLU A 62 -11.93 5.20 3.35
C GLU A 62 -10.61 4.89 2.64
N TYR A 63 -9.59 5.69 2.91
CA TYR A 63 -8.20 5.41 2.59
C TYR A 63 -7.44 5.00 3.84
N THR A 64 -6.95 3.77 3.84
CA THR A 64 -6.16 3.22 4.93
C THR A 64 -4.71 3.09 4.51
N VAL A 65 -3.83 3.84 5.15
CA VAL A 65 -2.38 3.72 5.00
C VAL A 65 -1.77 3.36 6.33
N CYS A 66 -0.94 2.33 6.38
CA CYS A 66 -0.38 1.82 7.61
C CYS A 66 1.10 1.46 7.46
N ASN A 67 1.94 2.10 8.26
CA ASN A 67 3.30 1.62 8.48
C ASN A 67 3.26 0.25 9.18
N SER A 68 3.74 -0.78 8.49
CA SER A 68 3.77 -2.14 9.00
C SER A 68 4.93 -2.37 9.98
N SER A 69 4.83 -3.45 10.78
CA SER A 69 6.01 -3.98 11.46
C SER A 69 7.08 -4.43 10.45
N LEU A 70 8.31 -4.62 10.93
CA LEU A 70 9.44 -5.09 10.12
C LEU A 70 9.32 -6.61 9.82
N SER A 71 8.30 -7.00 9.06
CA SER A 71 8.02 -8.38 8.68
C SER A 71 7.31 -8.44 7.33
N GLU A 72 7.94 -9.05 6.33
CA GLU A 72 7.33 -9.19 5.00
C GLU A 72 6.35 -10.35 4.95
N TYR A 73 6.72 -11.52 5.50
CA TYR A 73 5.90 -12.74 5.45
C TYR A 73 4.54 -12.55 6.12
N ALA A 74 4.52 -12.05 7.36
CA ALA A 74 3.30 -11.92 8.14
C ALA A 74 2.39 -10.82 7.60
N VAL A 75 2.98 -9.68 7.19
CA VAL A 75 2.21 -8.54 6.66
C VAL A 75 1.62 -8.92 5.30
N LEU A 76 2.39 -9.51 4.39
CA LEU A 76 1.85 -9.91 3.09
C LEU A 76 0.74 -10.97 3.24
N GLY A 77 0.91 -11.93 4.15
CA GLY A 77 -0.14 -12.90 4.46
C GLY A 77 -1.42 -12.26 5.02
N PHE A 78 -1.27 -11.22 5.87
CA PHE A 78 -2.40 -10.46 6.40
C PHE A 78 -3.15 -9.70 5.30
N GLU A 79 -2.44 -8.96 4.45
CA GLU A 79 -3.04 -8.19 3.36
C GLU A 79 -3.72 -9.08 2.33
N LEU A 80 -3.12 -10.23 2.03
CA LEU A 80 -3.73 -11.23 1.19
C LEU A 80 -5.08 -11.68 1.78
N GLY A 81 -5.10 -12.02 3.08
CA GLY A 81 -6.32 -12.39 3.79
C GLY A 81 -7.38 -11.27 3.76
N TYR A 82 -6.95 -10.01 3.93
CA TYR A 82 -7.83 -8.85 3.84
C TYR A 82 -8.48 -8.74 2.45
N SER A 83 -7.68 -8.91 1.38
CA SER A 83 -8.18 -8.83 0.00
C SER A 83 -9.21 -9.90 -0.36
N MET A 84 -9.22 -11.03 0.35
CA MET A 84 -10.22 -12.09 0.14
C MET A 84 -11.58 -11.75 0.77
N VAL A 85 -11.63 -10.82 1.72
CA VAL A 85 -12.85 -10.49 2.47
C VAL A 85 -13.69 -9.43 1.75
N ASP A 86 -13.04 -8.39 1.20
CA ASP A 86 -13.73 -7.29 0.53
C ASP A 86 -13.32 -7.19 -0.96
N PRO A 87 -14.16 -7.68 -1.89
CA PRO A 87 -13.87 -7.63 -3.32
C PRO A 87 -13.92 -6.20 -3.89
N ASN A 88 -14.51 -5.23 -3.16
CA ASN A 88 -14.58 -3.83 -3.57
C ASN A 88 -13.49 -2.97 -2.88
N SER A 89 -12.31 -3.56 -2.73
CA SER A 89 -11.14 -2.90 -2.17
C SER A 89 -9.90 -3.10 -3.04
N LEU A 90 -9.10 -2.05 -3.18
CA LEU A 90 -7.74 -2.10 -3.69
C LEU A 90 -6.80 -2.28 -2.49
N VAL A 91 -6.21 -3.47 -2.36
CA VAL A 91 -5.26 -3.78 -1.29
C VAL A 91 -3.85 -3.79 -1.86
N ILE A 92 -2.94 -3.03 -1.26
CA ILE A 92 -1.58 -2.85 -1.75
C ILE A 92 -0.61 -3.17 -0.61
N TRP A 93 0.37 -4.00 -0.93
CA TRP A 93 1.53 -4.24 -0.09
C TRP A 93 2.80 -3.73 -0.80
N GLU A 94 3.55 -2.87 -0.11
CA GLU A 94 4.81 -2.31 -0.60
C GLU A 94 5.99 -2.86 0.21
N ALA A 95 6.93 -3.49 -0.50
CA ALA A 95 8.24 -3.81 0.07
C ALA A 95 9.08 -2.53 0.19
N GLN A 96 9.85 -2.38 1.28
CA GLN A 96 10.75 -1.23 1.44
C GLN A 96 11.75 -1.12 0.28
N PHE A 97 12.30 -2.28 -0.10
CA PHE A 97 13.06 -2.53 -1.34
C PHE A 97 12.60 -3.88 -1.90
N GLY A 98 12.55 -4.00 -3.23
CA GLY A 98 12.06 -5.21 -3.90
C GLY A 98 12.84 -6.48 -3.52
N ASP A 99 14.11 -6.35 -3.14
CA ASP A 99 14.97 -7.46 -2.72
C ASP A 99 14.44 -8.20 -1.47
N PHE A 100 13.67 -7.53 -0.61
CA PHE A 100 13.14 -8.11 0.63
C PHE A 100 11.85 -8.94 0.44
N ALA A 101 11.24 -8.88 -0.74
CA ALA A 101 10.03 -9.68 -1.02
C ALA A 101 10.29 -11.20 -0.97
N ASN A 102 11.54 -11.63 -1.12
CA ASN A 102 11.95 -13.03 -0.98
C ASN A 102 11.68 -13.60 0.44
N ASN A 103 11.65 -12.76 1.48
CA ASN A 103 11.28 -13.20 2.83
C ASN A 103 9.81 -13.66 2.91
N ALA A 104 8.98 -13.23 1.96
CA ALA A 104 7.58 -13.63 1.83
C ALA A 104 7.35 -14.66 0.69
N GLN A 105 8.41 -15.29 0.16
CA GLN A 105 8.32 -16.16 -1.02
C GLN A 105 7.29 -17.29 -0.86
N CYS A 106 7.19 -17.89 0.33
CA CYS A 106 6.19 -18.92 0.57
C CYS A 106 4.74 -18.40 0.43
N VAL A 107 4.46 -17.15 0.80
CA VAL A 107 3.14 -16.53 0.57
C VAL A 107 2.93 -16.26 -0.92
N ILE A 108 3.97 -15.76 -1.59
CA ILE A 108 3.93 -15.46 -3.02
C ILE A 108 3.66 -16.72 -3.83
N ASP A 109 4.42 -17.79 -3.62
CA ASP A 109 4.32 -19.03 -4.39
C ASP A 109 3.02 -19.78 -4.12
N GLN A 110 2.63 -19.89 -2.84
CA GLN A 110 1.51 -20.74 -2.44
C GLN A 110 0.15 -20.05 -2.52
N PHE A 111 0.11 -18.72 -2.57
CA PHE A 111 -1.14 -17.99 -2.60
C PHE A 111 -1.21 -16.90 -3.66
N VAL A 112 -0.21 -16.03 -3.79
CA VAL A 112 -0.32 -14.91 -4.75
C VAL A 112 -0.26 -15.42 -6.20
N ALA A 113 0.70 -16.30 -6.52
CA ALA A 113 0.92 -16.82 -7.86
C ALA A 113 -0.08 -17.93 -8.25
N SER A 114 -0.45 -18.78 -7.29
CA SER A 114 -1.34 -19.94 -7.50
C SER A 114 -2.81 -19.65 -7.17
N GLY A 115 -3.11 -18.51 -6.53
CA GLY A 115 -4.40 -18.20 -5.91
C GLY A 115 -5.56 -17.93 -6.86
N LYS A 116 -5.39 -17.94 -8.19
CA LYS A 116 -6.49 -17.70 -9.15
C LYS A 116 -7.72 -18.61 -9.01
N TYR A 117 -7.66 -19.62 -8.15
CA TYR A 117 -8.79 -20.50 -7.83
C TYR A 117 -9.86 -19.87 -6.92
N TYR A 118 -9.54 -18.82 -6.14
CA TYR A 118 -10.55 -18.05 -5.41
C TYR A 118 -10.85 -16.77 -6.19
N ASP A 119 -12.12 -16.60 -6.55
CA ASP A 119 -12.57 -15.79 -7.70
C ASP A 119 -12.36 -14.26 -7.57
N HIS A 120 -11.77 -13.75 -6.49
CA HIS A 120 -11.62 -12.31 -6.25
C HIS A 120 -10.35 -12.00 -5.44
N PHE A 121 -9.21 -11.85 -6.13
CA PHE A 121 -7.96 -11.34 -5.53
C PHE A 121 -7.62 -9.96 -6.10
N SER A 122 -7.61 -8.94 -5.25
CA SER A 122 -7.27 -7.55 -5.63
C SER A 122 -5.96 -7.06 -5.01
N THR A 123 -5.13 -7.95 -4.45
CA THR A 123 -3.83 -7.57 -3.87
C THR A 123 -2.83 -7.17 -4.96
N LEU A 124 -2.33 -5.94 -4.90
CA LEU A 124 -1.25 -5.42 -5.73
C LEU A 124 0.07 -5.43 -4.94
N LEU A 125 1.12 -5.96 -5.55
CA LEU A 125 2.49 -5.94 -5.01
C LEU A 125 3.28 -4.79 -5.64
N THR A 126 3.79 -3.86 -4.82
CA THR A 126 4.75 -2.84 -5.29
C THR A 126 6.15 -3.20 -4.81
N LEU A 127 7.05 -3.41 -5.78
CA LEU A 127 8.42 -3.87 -5.55
C LEU A 127 9.40 -2.83 -6.13
N PRO A 128 9.89 -1.88 -5.31
CA PRO A 128 10.86 -0.90 -5.78
C PRO A 128 12.15 -1.58 -6.22
N ILE A 129 12.51 -1.42 -7.50
CA ILE A 129 13.78 -1.89 -8.05
C ILE A 129 14.69 -0.68 -8.20
N TRP A 130 15.89 -0.75 -7.62
CA TRP A 130 16.91 0.27 -7.81
C TRP A 130 18.24 -0.37 -8.17
N PHE A 131 18.73 -0.09 -9.38
CA PHE A 131 20.11 -0.38 -9.75
C PHE A 131 20.94 0.88 -9.57
N SER A 132 21.81 0.93 -8.56
CA SER A 132 22.95 1.84 -8.62
C SER A 132 23.92 1.32 -9.68
N PRO A 133 24.31 2.10 -10.68
CA PRO A 133 25.61 1.86 -11.29
C PRO A 133 26.65 2.04 -10.17
N MET A 134 27.41 0.98 -9.86
CA MET A 134 28.64 1.11 -9.09
C MET A 134 29.55 2.06 -9.90
N LYS A 135 29.95 3.17 -9.27
CA LYS A 135 31.03 4.01 -9.78
C LYS A 135 32.36 3.31 -9.57
#